data_AF-A0A8H3BBK8-F1
#
_entry.id   AF-A0A8H3BBK8-F1
#
_cell.length_a   1.000
_cell.length_b   1.000
_cell.length_c   1.000
_cell.angle_alpha   90.00
_cell.angle_beta   90.00
_cell.angle_gamma   90.00
#
_symmetry.space_group_name_H-M   'P 1'
#
loop_
_entity.id
_entity.type
_entity.pdbx_description
1 polymer ?
#
loop_
_entity_poly.entity_id
_entity_poly.type
_entity_poly.pdbx_seq_one_letter_code
_entity_poly.pdbx_strand_id
1 'polypeptide(L)'
;MFCPSKAIVPGVYGSAINLPDVHFGRGYLGRFAVLVLHQAEEEETERYLLKDYFEILMEANQLRKAGDRDAWVAWADERVNSVKAWRKKTTPLVEWMIKWKSELKLARAKEIKTRLLELGWELIDIQNGHLHSSQWNTFVNKAKILDNKEWNNELPNLLDGVGYARSKRLRLEAHRRREARNHHVKTWLQSLPETKLNITLCKKDSNKLQDLDLMETSAAVFHSEDTEKQNVTIQVNLYPNEKFIEHSGLNDQSHFHALLDKDQPMEDFQLELRDKRASIEKQLHKDWSRNLEAALVKKLPRNLAPVNIEGSDFYLQVHIGTEDISIVDAHRLVPNFRELLRADILLGGGAYNFGYFPHTCDDWSPTGCAQYNDKVSAIARALLSTLQRPNASFLEMRALGNSFLCGRCTGEPVYRSWEDILAHYSFEGEYHKKACRLKAHYSKYSTSLNAMSLVPIHDLSKVDIEKPLVRFVAKRDQIQRTETSTSSCLLCFSIDHIYITDASQIEAHVREVHLIELPVLGEHYRIKPLQTAKCKNQEKC
;
A
#
# COMPACT_ATOMS: atom_id res chain seq x y z
N MET A 1 23.09 -25.28 -11.93
CA MET A 1 22.59 -25.25 -10.54
C MET A 1 21.50 -24.19 -10.45
N PHE A 2 20.23 -24.58 -10.60
CA PHE A 2 19.05 -23.89 -10.07
C PHE A 2 17.90 -24.89 -10.20
N CYS A 3 17.29 -25.22 -9.07
CA CYS A 3 16.25 -26.23 -8.93
C CYS A 3 15.01 -25.51 -8.39
N PRO A 4 13.81 -25.68 -8.96
CA PRO A 4 12.59 -25.24 -8.32
C PRO A 4 11.95 -26.42 -7.56
N SER A 5 11.69 -26.15 -6.29
CA SER A 5 10.97 -26.99 -5.33
C SER A 5 9.52 -27.23 -5.76
N LYS A 6 9.12 -28.50 -5.84
CA LYS A 6 7.71 -28.93 -5.75
C LYS A 6 7.55 -29.76 -4.49
N ALA A 7 6.59 -29.34 -3.66
CA ALA A 7 6.18 -30.02 -2.46
C ALA A 7 5.45 -31.34 -2.78
N ILE A 8 5.73 -32.36 -1.98
CA ILE A 8 5.05 -33.66 -1.89
C ILE A 8 4.44 -33.74 -0.50
N VAL A 9 3.15 -34.06 -0.37
CA VAL A 9 2.60 -35.00 0.66
C VAL A 9 1.23 -35.55 0.16
N PRO A 10 0.63 -36.61 0.73
CA PRO A 10 0.56 -37.95 0.15
C PRO A 10 -0.88 -38.43 -0.13
N GLY A 11 -0.98 -39.61 -0.77
CA GLY A 11 -2.24 -40.20 -1.23
C GLY A 11 -3.10 -40.88 -0.17
N VAL A 12 -4.31 -41.24 -0.63
CA VAL A 12 -5.17 -42.30 -0.06
C VAL A 12 -5.83 -43.04 -1.23
N TYR A 13 -5.85 -44.37 -1.12
CA TYR A 13 -6.38 -45.37 -2.05
C TYR A 13 -7.91 -45.27 -2.30
N GLY A 14 -8.35 -45.75 -3.47
CA GLY A 14 -9.76 -46.10 -3.71
C GLY A 14 -10.05 -46.48 -5.16
N SER A 15 -10.14 -47.78 -5.44
CA SER A 15 -10.41 -48.43 -6.73
C SER A 15 -11.88 -48.29 -7.16
N ALA A 16 -12.16 -48.06 -8.45
CA ALA A 16 -13.28 -48.66 -9.20
C ALA A 16 -13.17 -48.36 -10.71
N ILE A 17 -13.33 -49.40 -11.52
CA ILE A 17 -13.34 -49.41 -12.99
C ILE A 17 -14.75 -49.02 -13.47
N ASN A 18 -14.86 -48.10 -14.44
CA ASN A 18 -15.99 -48.00 -15.37
C ASN A 18 -15.54 -47.31 -16.69
N LEU A 19 -15.90 -47.92 -17.82
CA LEU A 19 -15.63 -47.50 -19.19
C LEU A 19 -16.54 -46.31 -19.61
N PRO A 20 -16.12 -45.42 -20.53
CA PRO A 20 -16.90 -44.25 -20.92
C PRO A 20 -17.83 -44.50 -22.12
N ASP A 21 -19.06 -43.99 -21.99
CA ASP A 21 -19.99 -43.69 -23.08
C ASP A 21 -19.45 -42.57 -23.99
N VAL A 22 -19.50 -42.80 -25.30
CA VAL A 22 -19.08 -41.83 -26.32
C VAL A 22 -20.29 -41.13 -26.91
N HIS A 23 -20.55 -39.90 -26.49
CA HIS A 23 -21.47 -38.98 -27.15
C HIS A 23 -20.78 -38.24 -28.32
N PHE A 24 -21.20 -38.52 -29.56
CA PHE A 24 -20.83 -37.69 -30.71
C PHE A 24 -21.81 -36.51 -30.88
N GLY A 25 -21.32 -35.29 -30.70
CA GLY A 25 -22.08 -34.05 -30.81
C GLY A 25 -22.40 -33.63 -32.25
N ARG A 26 -23.63 -33.13 -32.47
CA ARG A 26 -24.21 -32.62 -33.73
C ARG A 26 -23.59 -31.31 -34.30
N GLY A 27 -22.33 -31.00 -34.01
CA GLY A 27 -21.79 -29.63 -34.20
C GLY A 27 -20.91 -29.36 -35.43
N TYR A 28 -20.41 -30.38 -36.14
CA TYR A 28 -19.19 -30.18 -36.96
C TYR A 28 -19.36 -30.00 -38.47
N LEU A 29 -20.53 -30.27 -39.05
CA LEU A 29 -20.68 -30.23 -40.53
C LEU A 29 -21.24 -28.90 -41.07
N GLY A 30 -21.89 -28.06 -40.26
CA GLY A 30 -22.52 -26.83 -40.74
C GLY A 30 -21.65 -25.57 -40.76
N ARG A 31 -20.53 -25.52 -40.02
CA ARG A 31 -19.75 -24.27 -39.84
C ARG A 31 -18.58 -24.07 -40.79
N PHE A 32 -18.21 -25.07 -41.59
CA PHE A 32 -16.97 -24.99 -42.39
C PHE A 32 -17.17 -24.57 -43.85
N ALA A 33 -18.38 -24.68 -44.41
CA ALA A 33 -18.66 -24.17 -45.76
C ALA A 33 -18.69 -22.62 -45.83
N VAL A 34 -19.01 -21.95 -44.72
CA VAL A 34 -19.19 -20.48 -44.65
C VAL A 34 -17.86 -19.72 -44.48
N LEU A 35 -16.75 -20.40 -44.15
CA LEU A 35 -15.51 -19.73 -43.73
C LEU A 35 -14.52 -19.37 -44.86
N VAL A 36 -14.83 -19.61 -46.13
CA VAL A 36 -13.87 -19.42 -47.23
C VAL A 36 -14.20 -18.27 -48.19
N LEU A 37 -15.42 -17.73 -48.23
CA LEU A 37 -15.75 -16.65 -49.17
C LEU A 37 -16.62 -15.60 -48.46
N HIS A 38 -16.00 -14.46 -48.13
CA HIS A 38 -16.71 -13.29 -47.62
C HIS A 38 -16.27 -12.06 -48.43
N GLN A 39 -17.27 -11.26 -48.82
CA GLN A 39 -17.23 -9.98 -49.51
C GLN A 39 -17.11 -10.03 -51.05
N ALA A 40 -18.25 -10.35 -51.69
CA ALA A 40 -18.88 -9.64 -52.83
C ALA A 40 -19.79 -10.54 -53.71
N GLU A 41 -19.90 -11.83 -53.42
CA GLU A 41 -20.80 -12.80 -54.11
C GLU A 41 -21.65 -13.60 -53.11
N GLU A 42 -21.93 -13.01 -51.94
CA GLU A 42 -22.46 -13.69 -50.75
C GLU A 42 -23.81 -14.37 -50.96
N GLU A 43 -24.74 -13.77 -51.72
CA GLU A 43 -26.06 -14.37 -51.91
C GLU A 43 -26.06 -15.58 -52.85
N GLU A 44 -25.14 -15.63 -53.81
CA GLU A 44 -25.14 -16.67 -54.82
C GLU A 44 -24.30 -17.88 -54.37
N THR A 45 -23.13 -17.64 -53.76
CA THR A 45 -22.31 -18.75 -53.24
C THR A 45 -22.91 -19.39 -52.00
N GLU A 46 -23.59 -18.63 -51.12
CA GLU A 46 -24.36 -19.24 -50.02
C GLU A 46 -25.51 -20.07 -50.55
N ARG A 47 -26.23 -19.62 -51.60
CA ARG A 47 -27.33 -20.40 -52.20
C ARG A 47 -26.88 -21.74 -52.77
N TYR A 48 -25.74 -21.79 -53.47
CA TYR A 48 -25.22 -23.04 -54.01
C TYR A 48 -24.79 -24.02 -52.90
N LEU A 49 -24.14 -23.51 -51.85
CA LEU A 49 -23.72 -24.34 -50.71
C LEU A 49 -24.89 -24.81 -49.84
N LEU A 50 -25.92 -23.98 -49.68
CA LEU A 50 -27.15 -24.32 -48.95
C LEU A 50 -27.94 -25.40 -49.70
N LYS A 51 -28.06 -25.29 -51.03
CA LYS A 51 -28.79 -26.28 -51.84
C LYS A 51 -28.16 -27.66 -51.73
N ASP A 52 -26.86 -27.77 -51.96
CA ASP A 52 -26.13 -29.04 -51.88
C ASP A 52 -26.16 -29.60 -50.44
N TYR A 53 -26.09 -28.73 -49.43
CA TYR A 53 -26.19 -29.13 -48.02
C TYR A 53 -27.57 -29.73 -47.69
N PHE A 54 -28.65 -29.13 -48.18
CA PHE A 54 -30.00 -29.66 -47.95
C PHE A 54 -30.22 -31.00 -48.65
N GLU A 55 -29.73 -31.15 -49.88
CA GLU A 55 -29.80 -32.41 -50.62
C GLU A 55 -29.06 -33.53 -49.85
N ILE A 56 -27.85 -33.26 -49.38
CA ILE A 56 -27.05 -34.19 -48.55
C ILE A 56 -27.76 -34.53 -47.23
N LEU A 57 -28.35 -33.53 -46.58
CA LEU A 57 -29.06 -33.72 -45.31
C LEU A 57 -30.35 -34.53 -45.49
N MET A 58 -31.06 -34.32 -46.60
CA MET A 58 -32.26 -35.09 -46.94
C MET A 58 -31.93 -36.56 -47.19
N GLU A 59 -30.93 -36.83 -48.03
CA GLU A 59 -30.45 -38.19 -48.31
C GLU A 59 -30.01 -38.89 -47.02
N ALA A 60 -29.29 -38.18 -46.16
CA ALA A 60 -28.87 -38.69 -44.87
C ALA A 60 -30.06 -39.10 -43.97
N ASN A 61 -31.09 -38.26 -43.92
CA ASN A 61 -32.28 -38.52 -43.10
C ASN A 61 -33.11 -39.68 -43.66
N GLN A 62 -33.16 -39.85 -44.99
CA GLN A 62 -33.85 -40.99 -45.62
C GLN A 62 -33.18 -42.31 -45.26
N LEU A 63 -31.86 -42.41 -45.40
CA LEU A 63 -31.08 -43.60 -45.04
C LEU A 63 -31.24 -43.97 -43.56
N ARG A 64 -31.26 -42.96 -42.68
CA ARG A 64 -31.48 -43.18 -41.24
C ARG A 64 -32.88 -43.70 -40.91
N LYS A 65 -33.92 -43.21 -41.61
CA LYS A 65 -35.31 -43.66 -41.43
C LYS A 65 -35.53 -45.08 -41.95
N ALA A 66 -34.81 -45.49 -42.99
CA ALA A 66 -34.90 -46.82 -43.57
C ALA A 66 -34.37 -47.92 -42.63
N GLY A 67 -33.58 -47.58 -41.60
CA GLY A 67 -33.05 -48.53 -40.63
C GLY A 67 -31.92 -49.42 -41.16
N ASP A 68 -31.52 -49.24 -42.41
CA ASP A 68 -30.39 -49.94 -43.03
C ASP A 68 -29.07 -49.34 -42.55
N ARG A 69 -28.47 -50.01 -41.56
CA ARG A 69 -27.24 -49.56 -40.93
C ARG A 69 -26.05 -49.62 -41.89
N ASP A 70 -26.01 -50.59 -42.77
CA ASP A 70 -24.86 -50.83 -43.65
C ASP A 70 -24.85 -49.81 -44.80
N ALA A 71 -26.02 -49.52 -45.38
CA ALA A 71 -26.17 -48.45 -46.37
C ALA A 71 -25.83 -47.06 -45.80
N TRP A 72 -26.24 -46.79 -44.55
CA TRP A 72 -25.87 -45.54 -43.87
C TRP A 72 -24.36 -45.39 -43.68
N VAL A 73 -23.68 -46.46 -43.23
CA VAL A 73 -22.23 -46.45 -43.02
C VAL A 73 -21.50 -46.26 -44.36
N ALA A 74 -21.88 -46.99 -45.40
CA ALA A 74 -21.26 -46.87 -46.73
C ALA A 74 -21.41 -45.45 -47.32
N TRP A 75 -22.61 -44.87 -47.25
CA TRP A 75 -22.85 -43.49 -47.70
C TRP A 75 -22.05 -42.47 -46.88
N ALA A 76 -21.99 -42.63 -45.56
CA ALA A 76 -21.23 -41.73 -44.70
C ALA A 76 -19.73 -41.78 -45.03
N ASP A 77 -19.18 -42.98 -45.26
CA ASP A 77 -17.79 -43.17 -45.66
C ASP A 77 -17.51 -42.57 -47.04
N GLU A 78 -18.41 -42.75 -48.01
CA GLU A 78 -18.32 -42.11 -49.33
C GLU A 78 -18.26 -40.59 -49.20
N ARG A 79 -19.18 -39.98 -48.44
CA ARG A 79 -19.20 -38.52 -48.23
C ARG A 79 -17.94 -38.02 -47.53
N VAL A 80 -17.46 -38.74 -46.53
CA VAL A 80 -16.18 -38.43 -45.86
C VAL A 80 -15.04 -38.45 -46.88
N ASN A 81 -15.02 -39.43 -47.79
CA ASN A 81 -14.00 -39.53 -48.84
C ASN A 81 -14.13 -38.43 -49.90
N SER A 82 -15.34 -38.06 -50.31
CA SER A 82 -15.58 -36.93 -51.23
C SER A 82 -15.11 -35.60 -50.62
N VAL A 83 -15.43 -35.35 -49.35
CA VAL A 83 -14.98 -34.14 -48.64
C VAL A 83 -13.45 -34.13 -48.50
N LYS A 84 -12.83 -35.27 -48.18
CA LYS A 84 -11.36 -35.39 -48.14
C LYS A 84 -10.74 -35.11 -49.51
N ALA A 85 -11.30 -35.66 -50.59
CA ALA A 85 -10.80 -35.46 -51.95
C ALA A 85 -10.95 -34.00 -52.40
N TRP A 86 -12.11 -33.38 -52.14
CA TRP A 86 -12.35 -31.97 -52.41
C TRP A 86 -11.36 -31.10 -51.64
N ARG A 87 -11.21 -31.32 -50.33
CA ARG A 87 -10.23 -30.60 -49.51
C ARG A 87 -8.82 -30.77 -50.05
N LYS A 88 -8.40 -31.98 -50.42
CA LYS A 88 -7.09 -32.21 -51.03
C LYS A 88 -6.90 -31.39 -52.33
N LYS A 89 -7.96 -31.24 -53.13
CA LYS A 89 -7.94 -30.46 -54.37
C LYS A 89 -7.96 -28.94 -54.14
N THR A 90 -8.70 -28.46 -53.14
CA THR A 90 -8.90 -27.02 -52.89
C THR A 90 -7.88 -26.41 -51.93
N THR A 91 -7.26 -27.19 -51.04
CA THR A 91 -6.25 -26.70 -50.09
C THR A 91 -5.15 -25.87 -50.77
N PRO A 92 -4.50 -26.32 -51.88
CA PRO A 92 -3.45 -25.51 -52.51
C PRO A 92 -3.93 -24.14 -53.01
N LEU A 93 -5.17 -24.06 -53.50
CA LEU A 93 -5.76 -22.80 -53.97
C LEU A 93 -6.09 -21.87 -52.79
N VAL A 94 -6.60 -22.42 -51.70
CA VAL A 94 -6.87 -21.66 -50.45
C VAL A 94 -5.57 -21.13 -49.85
N GLU A 95 -4.55 -21.97 -49.76
CA GLU A 95 -3.20 -21.58 -49.29
C GLU A 95 -2.59 -20.49 -50.18
N TRP A 96 -2.68 -20.66 -51.51
CA TRP A 96 -2.24 -19.66 -52.46
C TRP A 96 -2.99 -18.32 -52.29
N MET A 97 -4.31 -18.35 -52.13
CA MET A 97 -5.12 -17.14 -51.94
C MET A 97 -4.80 -16.44 -50.61
N ILE A 98 -4.61 -17.20 -49.52
CA ILE A 98 -4.21 -16.65 -48.22
C ILE A 98 -2.82 -15.99 -48.34
N LYS A 99 -1.87 -16.66 -48.99
CA LYS A 99 -0.53 -16.14 -49.24
C LYS A 99 -0.55 -14.88 -50.10
N TRP A 100 -1.28 -14.89 -51.20
CA TRP A 100 -1.39 -13.72 -52.08
C TRP A 100 -2.05 -12.52 -51.38
N LYS A 101 -3.13 -12.76 -50.61
CA LYS A 101 -3.76 -11.70 -49.79
C LYS A 101 -2.80 -11.15 -48.73
N SER A 102 -1.95 -11.98 -48.11
CA SER A 102 -0.98 -11.51 -47.12
C SER A 102 0.16 -10.71 -47.77
N GLU A 103 0.63 -11.12 -48.96
CA GLU A 103 1.63 -10.38 -49.74
C GLU A 103 1.12 -9.00 -50.16
N LEU A 104 -0.13 -8.89 -50.62
CA LEU A 104 -0.75 -7.59 -50.95
C LEU A 104 -0.87 -6.67 -49.74
N LYS A 105 -1.29 -7.20 -48.59
CA LYS A 105 -1.36 -6.43 -47.33
C LYS A 105 0.02 -5.93 -46.92
N LEU A 106 1.04 -6.77 -47.02
CA LEU A 106 2.42 -6.40 -46.69
C LEU A 106 2.96 -5.32 -47.63
N ALA A 107 2.73 -5.46 -48.94
CA ALA A 107 3.12 -4.46 -49.93
C ALA A 107 2.45 -3.11 -49.67
N ARG A 108 1.13 -3.12 -49.40
CA ARG A 108 0.37 -1.91 -49.04
C ARG A 108 0.90 -1.26 -47.76
N ALA A 109 1.13 -2.04 -46.70
CA ALA A 109 1.68 -1.53 -45.45
C ALA A 109 3.05 -0.88 -45.65
N LYS A 110 3.90 -1.47 -46.50
CA LYS A 110 5.21 -0.91 -46.87
C LYS A 110 5.05 0.40 -47.62
N GLU A 111 4.13 0.49 -48.57
CA GLU A 111 3.87 1.71 -49.33
C GLU A 111 3.34 2.86 -48.45
N ILE A 112 2.33 2.58 -47.61
CA ILE A 112 1.80 3.55 -46.63
C ILE A 112 2.92 4.07 -45.74
N LYS A 113 3.75 3.17 -45.22
CA LYS A 113 4.90 3.51 -44.39
C LYS A 113 5.88 4.43 -45.13
N THR A 114 6.26 4.10 -46.37
CA THR A 114 7.18 4.92 -47.17
C THR A 114 6.60 6.32 -47.40
N ARG A 115 5.33 6.43 -47.81
CA ARG A 115 4.69 7.73 -48.05
C ARG A 115 4.57 8.57 -46.77
N LEU A 116 4.29 7.96 -45.62
CA LEU A 116 4.29 8.67 -44.33
C LEU A 116 5.70 9.17 -43.95
N LEU A 117 6.75 8.37 -44.20
CA LEU A 117 8.14 8.81 -44.00
C LEU A 117 8.50 9.99 -44.92
N GLU A 118 8.07 9.97 -46.18
CA GLU A 118 8.26 11.07 -47.14
C GLU A 118 7.56 12.36 -46.71
N LEU A 119 6.43 12.24 -45.98
CA LEU A 119 5.73 13.38 -45.35
C LEU A 119 6.41 13.88 -44.06
N GLY A 120 7.55 13.32 -43.67
CA GLY A 120 8.32 13.75 -42.50
C GLY A 120 7.85 13.14 -41.17
N TRP A 121 7.03 12.09 -41.20
CA TRP A 121 6.68 11.36 -39.98
C TRP A 121 7.80 10.42 -39.56
N GLU A 122 8.04 10.31 -38.26
CA GLU A 122 9.05 9.40 -37.73
C GLU A 122 8.54 7.95 -37.72
N LEU A 123 9.46 7.01 -37.93
CA LEU A 123 9.15 5.58 -37.94
C LEU A 123 8.41 5.12 -36.68
N ILE A 124 8.80 5.64 -35.51
CA ILE A 124 8.20 5.29 -34.23
C ILE A 124 6.75 5.75 -34.11
N ASP A 125 6.40 6.89 -34.70
CA ASP A 125 5.03 7.42 -34.71
C ASP A 125 4.15 6.60 -35.65
N ILE A 126 4.68 6.22 -36.81
CA ILE A 126 4.01 5.36 -37.79
C ILE A 126 3.73 3.98 -37.20
N GLN A 127 4.72 3.37 -36.52
CA GLN A 127 4.55 2.05 -35.89
C GLN A 127 3.47 2.06 -34.82
N ASN A 128 3.31 3.16 -34.08
CA ASN A 128 2.34 3.28 -33.01
C ASN A 128 0.97 3.82 -33.45
N GLY A 129 0.81 4.27 -34.70
CA GLY A 129 -0.45 4.82 -35.21
C GLY A 129 -1.65 3.87 -35.06
N HIS A 130 -1.41 2.56 -35.17
CA HIS A 130 -2.44 1.53 -35.02
C HIS A 130 -3.08 1.45 -33.63
N LEU A 131 -2.36 1.90 -32.59
CA LEU A 131 -2.88 1.92 -31.23
C LEU A 131 -3.88 3.06 -31.00
N HIS A 132 -3.96 4.00 -31.94
CA HIS A 132 -4.61 5.29 -31.74
C HIS A 132 -5.62 5.64 -32.83
N SER A 133 -5.75 4.80 -33.86
CA SER A 133 -6.81 4.89 -34.86
C SER A 133 -7.44 3.52 -35.08
N SER A 134 -8.74 3.42 -34.80
CA SER A 134 -9.52 2.18 -35.02
C SER A 134 -9.56 1.79 -36.49
N GLN A 135 -9.41 2.76 -37.39
CA GLN A 135 -9.42 2.54 -38.83
C GLN A 135 -8.04 2.19 -39.39
N TRP A 136 -6.96 2.32 -38.62
CA TRP A 136 -5.59 2.05 -39.07
C TRP A 136 -5.46 0.66 -39.70
N ASN A 137 -5.93 -0.36 -38.98
CA ASN A 137 -5.85 -1.74 -39.46
C ASN A 137 -6.74 -1.96 -40.69
N THR A 138 -7.85 -1.24 -40.81
CA THR A 138 -8.72 -1.29 -42.00
C THR A 138 -7.99 -0.75 -43.22
N PHE A 139 -7.22 0.32 -43.10
CA PHE A 139 -6.48 0.91 -44.23
C PHE A 139 -5.21 0.13 -44.55
N VAL A 140 -4.43 -0.23 -43.53
CA VAL A 140 -3.14 -0.91 -43.71
C VAL A 140 -3.30 -2.36 -44.17
N ASN A 141 -4.35 -3.06 -43.72
CA ASN A 141 -4.57 -4.47 -44.05
C ASN A 141 -5.59 -4.71 -45.17
N LYS A 142 -5.91 -3.70 -45.98
CA LYS A 142 -6.66 -3.89 -47.24
C LYS A 142 -5.80 -4.69 -48.22
N ALA A 143 -6.32 -5.81 -48.72
CA ALA A 143 -5.65 -6.63 -49.74
C ALA A 143 -5.85 -6.02 -51.15
N LYS A 144 -5.45 -4.75 -51.32
CA LYS A 144 -5.58 -3.98 -52.57
C LYS A 144 -4.37 -3.06 -52.72
N ILE A 145 -3.89 -2.90 -53.96
CA ILE A 145 -2.84 -1.93 -54.30
C ILE A 145 -3.34 -0.52 -53.95
N LEU A 146 -2.49 0.27 -53.30
CA LEU A 146 -2.80 1.64 -52.91
C LEU A 146 -2.64 2.57 -54.11
N ASP A 147 -3.74 3.02 -54.69
CA ASP A 147 -3.70 4.06 -55.72
C ASP A 147 -3.70 5.47 -55.09
N ASN A 148 -3.37 6.49 -55.89
CA ASN A 148 -3.28 7.87 -55.39
C ASN A 148 -4.63 8.43 -54.91
N LYS A 149 -5.75 7.98 -55.48
CA LYS A 149 -7.08 8.43 -55.07
C LYS A 149 -7.43 7.84 -53.71
N GLU A 150 -7.17 6.56 -53.50
CA GLU A 150 -7.36 5.88 -52.23
C GLU A 150 -6.42 6.44 -51.15
N TRP A 151 -5.14 6.68 -51.49
CA TRP A 151 -4.21 7.37 -50.59
C TRP A 151 -4.75 8.71 -50.10
N ASN A 152 -5.22 9.57 -51.01
CA ASN A 152 -5.77 10.87 -50.63
C ASN A 152 -7.02 10.75 -49.74
N ASN A 153 -7.83 9.72 -49.93
CA ASN A 153 -9.01 9.46 -49.11
C ASN A 153 -8.66 8.90 -47.72
N GLU A 154 -7.63 8.06 -47.63
CA GLU A 154 -7.21 7.40 -46.38
C GLU A 154 -6.27 8.27 -45.54
N LEU A 155 -5.53 9.18 -46.18
CA LEU A 155 -4.50 9.99 -45.55
C LEU A 155 -4.98 10.74 -44.29
N PRO A 156 -6.13 11.44 -44.27
CA PRO A 156 -6.58 12.14 -43.06
C PRO A 156 -6.69 11.20 -41.85
N ASN A 157 -7.26 10.01 -42.03
CA ASN A 157 -7.45 9.05 -40.94
C ASN A 157 -6.13 8.39 -40.49
N LEU A 158 -5.18 8.23 -41.40
CA LEU A 158 -3.82 7.80 -41.07
C LEU A 158 -3.09 8.89 -40.27
N LEU A 159 -3.20 10.15 -40.70
CA LEU A 159 -2.61 11.30 -40.02
C LEU A 159 -3.19 11.51 -38.62
N ASP A 160 -4.47 11.24 -38.40
CA ASP A 160 -5.06 11.27 -37.04
C ASP A 160 -4.35 10.28 -36.10
N GLY A 161 -4.14 9.04 -36.57
CA GLY A 161 -3.45 8.00 -35.81
C GLY A 161 -1.98 8.35 -35.52
N VAL A 162 -1.22 8.75 -36.54
CA VAL A 162 0.20 9.11 -36.38
C VAL A 162 0.37 10.40 -35.57
N GLY A 163 -0.50 11.39 -35.79
CA GLY A 163 -0.50 12.66 -35.07
C GLY A 163 -0.76 12.50 -33.59
N TYR A 164 -1.70 11.63 -33.22
CA TYR A 164 -1.91 11.24 -31.83
C TYR A 164 -0.70 10.50 -31.25
N ALA A 165 -0.15 9.53 -31.99
CA ALA A 165 1.04 8.79 -31.57
C ALA A 165 2.23 9.72 -31.27
N ARG A 166 2.51 10.68 -32.17
CA ARG A 166 3.55 11.70 -32.00
C ARG A 166 3.28 12.58 -30.79
N SER A 167 2.06 13.09 -30.63
CA SER A 167 1.69 13.93 -29.48
C SER A 167 1.88 13.19 -28.15
N LYS A 168 1.49 11.91 -28.10
CA LYS A 168 1.70 11.06 -26.92
C LYS A 168 3.18 10.80 -26.67
N ARG A 169 3.97 10.47 -27.70
CA ARG A 169 5.42 10.29 -27.58
C ARG A 169 6.10 11.55 -27.05
N LEU A 170 5.81 12.71 -27.62
CA LEU A 170 6.39 13.98 -27.18
C LEU A 170 6.02 14.32 -25.73
N ARG A 171 4.78 14.05 -25.29
CA ARG A 171 4.39 14.19 -23.88
C ARG A 171 5.18 13.26 -22.97
N LEU A 172 5.38 12.00 -23.37
CA LEU A 172 6.17 11.02 -22.62
C LEU A 172 7.66 11.40 -22.58
N GLU A 173 8.20 11.93 -23.67
CA GLU A 173 9.57 12.45 -23.72
C GLU A 173 9.74 13.68 -22.83
N ALA A 174 8.82 14.64 -22.90
CA ALA A 174 8.82 15.82 -22.02
C ALA A 174 8.70 15.41 -20.55
N HIS A 175 7.83 14.44 -20.23
CA HIS A 175 7.74 13.85 -18.90
C HIS A 175 9.06 13.21 -18.47
N ARG A 176 9.69 12.38 -19.32
CA ARG A 176 11.01 11.79 -19.02
C ARG A 176 12.09 12.83 -18.79
N ARG A 177 12.12 13.91 -19.58
CA ARG A 177 13.04 15.03 -19.37
C ARG A 177 12.78 15.73 -18.05
N ARG A 178 11.51 15.96 -17.69
CA ARG A 178 11.10 16.52 -16.39
C ARG A 178 11.55 15.64 -15.23
N GLU A 179 11.33 14.33 -15.31
CA GLU A 179 11.79 13.36 -14.29
C GLU A 179 13.31 13.34 -14.15
N ALA A 180 14.05 13.39 -15.26
CA ALA A 180 15.51 13.46 -15.21
C ALA A 180 15.99 14.76 -14.53
N ARG A 181 15.33 15.90 -14.80
CA ARG A 181 15.62 17.17 -14.14
C ARG A 181 15.30 17.10 -12.64
N ASN A 182 14.16 16.53 -12.27
CA ASN A 182 13.75 16.32 -10.87
C ASN A 182 14.79 15.46 -10.12
N HIS A 183 15.20 14.34 -10.73
CA HIS A 183 16.24 13.47 -10.19
C HIS A 183 17.58 14.20 -10.00
N HIS A 184 17.94 15.10 -10.93
CA HIS A 184 19.15 15.91 -10.81
C HIS A 184 19.08 16.90 -9.63
N VAL A 185 17.94 17.58 -9.44
CA VAL A 185 17.75 18.42 -8.25
C VAL A 185 17.83 17.58 -6.99
N LYS A 186 17.15 16.43 -6.95
CA LYS A 186 17.18 15.53 -5.79
C LYS A 186 18.60 15.14 -5.41
N THR A 187 19.40 14.75 -6.40
CA THR A 187 20.81 14.43 -6.20
C THR A 187 21.60 15.62 -5.66
N TRP A 188 21.35 16.81 -6.20
CA TRP A 188 21.97 18.04 -5.71
C TRP A 188 21.57 18.36 -4.25
N LEU A 189 20.29 18.30 -3.88
CA LEU A 189 19.82 18.55 -2.51
C LEU A 189 20.43 17.56 -1.53
N GLN A 190 20.54 16.28 -1.92
CA GLN A 190 21.20 15.25 -1.12
C GLN A 190 22.72 15.47 -0.98
N SER A 191 23.35 16.19 -1.91
CA SER A 191 24.79 16.50 -1.87
C SER A 191 25.16 17.72 -1.03
N LEU A 192 24.17 18.48 -0.52
CA LEU A 192 24.46 19.66 0.28
C LEU A 192 25.13 19.27 1.61
N PRO A 193 26.18 19.99 2.06
CA PRO A 193 27.03 19.59 3.20
C PRO A 193 26.34 19.63 4.58
N GLU A 194 25.10 20.12 4.66
CA GLU A 194 24.36 20.31 5.91
C GLU A 194 22.91 19.87 5.74
N THR A 195 22.67 18.65 5.26
CA THR A 195 21.29 18.20 5.03
C THR A 195 20.54 17.87 6.31
N LYS A 196 21.24 17.68 7.43
CA LYS A 196 20.67 17.13 8.66
C LYS A 196 21.13 17.89 9.89
N LEU A 197 20.14 18.28 10.67
CA LEU A 197 20.27 18.78 12.04
C LEU A 197 20.03 17.62 12.98
N ASN A 198 21.01 17.27 13.80
CA ASN A 198 20.85 16.25 14.84
C ASN A 198 20.44 16.93 16.13
N ILE A 199 19.25 16.64 16.64
CA ILE A 199 18.80 17.10 17.95
C ILE A 199 18.90 15.92 18.90
N THR A 200 19.78 16.02 19.87
CA THR A 200 20.03 14.98 20.87
C THR A 200 19.53 15.45 22.22
N LEU A 201 18.62 14.68 22.81
CA LEU A 201 18.31 14.82 24.22
C LEU A 201 19.34 14.03 25.03
N CYS A 202 20.10 14.73 25.86
CA CYS A 202 21.18 14.18 26.69
C CYS A 202 20.72 14.05 28.13
N LYS A 203 21.10 12.94 28.79
CA LYS A 203 20.89 12.75 30.23
C LYS A 203 21.81 13.70 31.01
N LYS A 204 21.31 14.33 32.08
CA LYS A 204 22.16 15.03 33.04
C LYS A 204 22.93 14.00 33.88
N ASP A 205 24.27 14.10 33.92
CA ASP A 205 25.11 13.25 34.77
C ASP A 205 24.82 13.57 36.24
N SER A 206 24.08 12.70 36.92
CA SER A 206 23.76 12.82 38.35
C SER A 206 25.00 12.87 39.24
N ASN A 207 26.14 12.35 38.77
CA ASN A 207 27.40 12.27 39.52
C ASN A 207 28.12 13.62 39.68
N LYS A 208 27.69 14.68 38.98
CA LYS A 208 28.29 16.03 39.12
C LYS A 208 27.51 16.98 40.03
N LEU A 209 26.33 16.58 40.52
CA LEU A 209 25.47 17.45 41.34
C LEU A 209 25.53 17.18 42.86
N GLN A 210 26.35 16.22 43.31
CA GLN A 210 26.45 15.88 44.74
C GLN A 210 27.14 16.95 45.62
N ASP A 211 27.63 18.05 45.04
CA ASP A 211 28.32 19.12 45.77
C ASP A 211 27.43 20.36 46.08
N LEU A 212 26.13 20.29 45.78
CA LEU A 212 25.17 21.34 46.12
C LEU A 212 24.19 20.85 47.21
N ASP A 213 24.55 21.25 48.42
CA ASP A 213 23.89 21.12 49.73
C ASP A 213 22.35 21.11 49.65
N LEU A 214 21.74 19.97 49.96
CA LEU A 214 20.31 19.70 49.79
C LEU A 214 19.64 19.43 51.15
N MET A 215 19.13 20.51 51.74
CA MET A 215 18.13 20.46 52.81
C MET A 215 16.72 20.53 52.18
N GLU A 216 15.93 19.50 52.50
CA GLU A 216 14.47 19.48 52.58
C GLU A 216 13.63 19.84 51.33
N THR A 217 13.12 18.81 50.65
CA THR A 217 11.66 18.66 50.48
C THR A 217 11.28 17.21 50.16
N SER A 218 10.68 16.53 51.12
CA SER A 218 10.15 15.16 51.00
C SER A 218 8.71 15.21 50.49
N ALA A 219 8.55 15.11 49.16
CA ALA A 219 7.26 14.82 48.53
C ALA A 219 7.49 13.89 47.35
N ALA A 220 7.31 12.59 47.59
CA ALA A 220 7.16 11.51 46.58
C ALA A 220 7.98 11.69 45.29
N VAL A 221 9.27 12.02 45.41
CA VAL A 221 10.20 11.99 44.29
C VAL A 221 10.40 10.52 43.96
N PHE A 222 9.73 10.05 42.91
CA PHE A 222 10.03 8.75 42.31
C PHE A 222 11.50 8.77 41.91
N HIS A 223 12.37 8.18 42.75
CA HIS A 223 13.80 8.07 42.49
C HIS A 223 14.00 7.20 41.24
N SER A 224 14.14 7.89 40.10
CA SER A 224 14.34 7.36 38.75
C SER A 224 15.79 6.90 38.50
N GLU A 225 16.55 6.56 39.54
CA GLU A 225 18.01 6.40 39.45
C GLU A 225 18.45 5.18 38.62
N ASP A 226 17.60 4.16 38.46
CA ASP A 226 17.97 2.89 37.82
C ASP A 226 17.34 2.61 36.45
N THR A 227 16.70 3.61 35.83
CA THR A 227 16.34 3.51 34.42
C THR A 227 17.55 3.81 33.57
N GLU A 228 17.90 2.89 32.67
CA GLU A 228 18.90 3.06 31.62
C GLU A 228 18.40 4.13 30.63
N LYS A 229 18.47 5.39 31.05
CA LYS A 229 18.10 6.57 30.27
C LYS A 229 19.09 6.65 29.11
N GLN A 230 18.57 6.56 27.89
CA GLN A 230 19.37 6.61 26.68
C GLN A 230 19.36 8.03 26.11
N ASN A 231 20.50 8.46 25.55
CA ASN A 231 20.50 9.66 24.73
C ASN A 231 19.65 9.39 23.48
N VAL A 232 18.69 10.27 23.21
CA VAL A 232 17.82 10.13 22.05
C VAL A 232 18.18 11.20 21.05
N THR A 233 18.68 10.77 19.90
CA THR A 233 18.96 11.66 18.76
C THR A 233 17.86 11.53 17.73
N ILE A 234 17.32 12.66 17.29
CA ILE A 234 16.48 12.76 16.10
C ILE A 234 17.24 13.52 15.02
N GLN A 235 17.02 13.11 13.77
CA GLN A 235 17.52 13.84 12.62
C GLN A 235 16.37 14.68 12.06
N VAL A 236 16.61 15.97 11.92
CA VAL A 236 15.71 16.92 11.27
C VAL A 236 16.36 17.24 9.93
N ASN A 237 15.66 16.97 8.84
CA ASN A 237 16.13 17.38 7.53
C ASN A 237 16.07 18.92 7.45
N LEU A 238 17.18 19.55 7.06
CA LEU A 238 17.27 21.00 6.86
C LEU A 238 16.77 21.43 5.48
N TYR A 239 16.48 20.47 4.60
CA TYR A 239 15.89 20.67 3.29
C TYR A 239 14.62 19.82 3.16
N PRO A 240 13.63 20.29 2.38
CA PRO A 240 12.43 19.52 2.16
C PRO A 240 12.76 18.24 1.38
N ASN A 241 12.01 17.18 1.64
CA ASN A 241 12.05 15.98 0.83
C ASN A 241 11.46 16.23 -0.58
N GLU A 242 11.68 15.29 -1.49
CA GLU A 242 11.17 15.32 -2.87
C GLU A 242 9.65 15.52 -2.94
N LYS A 243 8.89 14.78 -2.11
CA LYS A 243 7.43 14.86 -2.13
C LYS A 243 6.94 16.26 -1.73
N PHE A 244 7.60 16.90 -0.77
CA PHE A 244 7.29 18.27 -0.38
C PHE A 244 7.50 19.21 -1.56
N ILE A 245 8.62 19.08 -2.28
CA ILE A 245 8.90 19.92 -3.45
C ILE A 245 7.83 19.73 -4.55
N GLU A 246 7.38 18.49 -4.77
CA GLU A 246 6.34 18.20 -5.76
C GLU A 246 4.94 18.71 -5.38
N HIS A 247 4.61 18.67 -4.08
CA HIS A 247 3.23 18.88 -3.60
C HIS A 247 3.01 20.19 -2.86
N SER A 248 4.06 20.92 -2.47
CA SER A 248 3.92 21.95 -1.44
C SER A 248 2.98 23.08 -1.82
N GLY A 249 2.67 23.29 -3.12
CA GLY A 249 1.64 24.25 -3.56
C GLY A 249 1.86 25.66 -2.98
N LEU A 250 3.05 25.91 -2.41
CA LEU A 250 3.42 27.17 -1.82
C LEU A 250 3.50 28.10 -3.02
N ASN A 251 2.55 29.02 -3.10
CA ASN A 251 2.37 29.92 -4.24
C ASN A 251 3.66 30.69 -4.62
N ASP A 252 4.66 30.74 -3.73
CA ASP A 252 5.98 31.35 -3.96
C ASP A 252 7.09 30.39 -4.43
N GLN A 253 6.86 29.08 -4.53
CA GLN A 253 7.81 28.13 -5.17
C GLN A 253 7.71 28.13 -6.71
N SER A 254 7.15 29.19 -7.29
CA SER A 254 6.99 29.38 -8.73
C SER A 254 8.30 29.19 -9.49
N HIS A 255 9.44 29.56 -8.92
CA HIS A 255 10.75 29.44 -9.57
C HIS A 255 11.21 28.00 -9.74
N PHE A 256 10.91 27.11 -8.79
CA PHE A 256 11.36 25.73 -8.84
C PHE A 256 10.53 24.92 -9.83
N HIS A 257 9.20 25.03 -9.76
CA HIS A 257 8.32 24.42 -10.76
C HIS A 257 8.56 25.00 -12.15
N ALA A 258 8.75 26.32 -12.30
CA ALA A 258 9.08 26.90 -13.60
C ALA A 258 10.38 26.34 -14.18
N LEU A 259 11.39 26.07 -13.34
CA LEU A 259 12.65 25.47 -13.78
C LEU A 259 12.46 24.00 -14.24
N LEU A 260 11.64 23.23 -13.52
CA LEU A 260 11.36 21.82 -13.88
C LEU A 260 10.41 21.68 -15.07
N ASP A 261 9.41 22.56 -15.18
CA ASP A 261 8.35 22.49 -16.18
C ASP A 261 8.77 23.08 -17.54
N LYS A 262 9.82 23.91 -17.56
CA LYS A 262 10.44 24.38 -18.80
C LYS A 262 11.06 23.20 -19.55
N ASP A 263 10.46 22.85 -20.69
CA ASP A 263 10.94 21.74 -21.52
C ASP A 263 12.22 22.13 -22.26
N GLN A 264 13.37 21.94 -21.59
CA GLN A 264 14.70 22.24 -22.11
C GLN A 264 15.66 21.05 -22.00
N PRO A 265 16.72 21.00 -22.83
CA PRO A 265 17.82 20.05 -22.69
C PRO A 265 18.43 20.04 -21.28
N MET A 266 19.05 18.94 -20.90
CA MET A 266 19.61 18.77 -19.55
C MET A 266 20.75 19.76 -19.29
N GLU A 267 21.54 20.06 -20.31
CA GLU A 267 22.69 20.97 -20.27
C GLU A 267 22.24 22.40 -19.95
N ASP A 268 21.19 22.88 -20.63
CA ASP A 268 20.59 24.20 -20.40
C ASP A 268 19.97 24.28 -19.00
N PHE A 269 19.30 23.21 -18.56
CA PHE A 269 18.74 23.13 -17.21
C PHE A 269 19.84 23.18 -16.13
N GLN A 270 20.97 22.50 -16.32
CA GLN A 270 22.08 22.49 -15.36
C GLN A 270 22.73 23.87 -15.22
N LEU A 271 22.87 24.60 -16.34
CA LEU A 271 23.33 25.99 -16.32
C LEU A 271 22.36 26.89 -15.55
N GLU A 272 21.06 26.81 -15.86
CA GLU A 272 20.03 27.61 -15.19
C GLU A 272 19.90 27.26 -13.68
N LEU A 273 20.02 25.98 -13.31
CA LEU A 273 20.03 25.54 -11.92
C LEU A 273 21.27 26.07 -11.18
N ARG A 274 22.45 26.07 -11.83
CA ARG A 274 23.68 26.61 -11.26
C ARG A 274 23.55 28.10 -10.96
N ASP A 275 23.00 28.86 -11.90
CA ASP A 275 22.81 30.31 -11.74
C ASP A 275 21.80 30.64 -10.63
N LYS A 276 20.77 29.80 -10.47
CA LYS A 276 19.72 29.97 -9.44
C LYS A 276 20.04 29.32 -8.10
N ARG A 277 21.12 28.55 -8.00
CA ARG A 277 21.46 27.71 -6.83
C ARG A 277 21.42 28.49 -5.51
N ALA A 278 22.15 29.59 -5.42
CA ALA A 278 22.24 30.38 -4.19
C ALA A 278 20.88 30.96 -3.75
N SER A 279 20.02 31.34 -4.70
CA SER A 279 18.67 31.82 -4.40
C SER A 279 17.78 30.69 -3.87
N ILE A 280 17.85 29.52 -4.51
CA ILE A 280 17.09 28.33 -4.08
C ILE A 280 17.56 27.89 -2.70
N GLU A 281 18.86 27.78 -2.45
CA GLU A 281 19.42 27.42 -1.13
C GLU A 281 18.96 28.38 -0.04
N LYS A 282 19.01 29.70 -0.31
CA LYS A 282 18.56 30.73 0.64
C LYS A 282 17.06 30.58 0.96
N GLN A 283 16.22 30.37 -0.05
CA GLN A 283 14.77 30.21 0.11
C GLN A 283 14.43 28.93 0.87
N LEU A 284 15.10 27.83 0.53
CA LEU A 284 14.96 26.58 1.25
C LEU A 284 15.40 26.82 2.71
N HIS A 285 16.68 27.08 2.95
CA HIS A 285 17.23 27.13 4.30
C HIS A 285 16.48 28.08 5.25
N LYS A 286 16.00 29.25 4.78
CA LYS A 286 15.38 30.24 5.67
C LYS A 286 13.87 30.04 5.86
N ASP A 287 13.15 29.64 4.82
CA ASP A 287 11.71 29.85 4.80
C ASP A 287 10.93 28.53 4.82
N TRP A 288 11.42 27.44 4.23
CA TRP A 288 10.60 26.22 4.12
C TRP A 288 10.30 25.62 5.50
N SER A 289 11.30 25.46 6.36
CA SER A 289 11.13 24.86 7.69
C SER A 289 10.25 25.73 8.57
N ARG A 290 10.50 27.05 8.60
CA ARG A 290 9.69 28.01 9.35
C ARG A 290 8.24 28.06 8.88
N ASN A 291 8.01 28.04 7.58
CA ASN A 291 6.67 28.04 7.00
C ASN A 291 5.95 26.73 7.30
N LEU A 292 6.65 25.59 7.20
CA LEU A 292 6.12 24.29 7.59
C LEU A 292 5.75 24.28 9.07
N GLU A 293 6.68 24.66 9.95
CA GLU A 293 6.47 24.73 11.40
C GLU A 293 5.30 25.65 11.75
N ALA A 294 5.23 26.84 11.16
CA ALA A 294 4.13 27.78 11.36
C ALA A 294 2.78 27.21 10.86
N ALA A 295 2.78 26.54 9.71
CA ALA A 295 1.58 25.90 9.17
C ALA A 295 1.11 24.73 10.04
N LEU A 296 2.04 23.97 10.65
CA LEU A 296 1.74 22.90 11.60
C LEU A 296 1.18 23.47 12.90
N VAL A 297 1.86 24.46 13.50
CA VAL A 297 1.45 25.14 14.73
C VAL A 297 0.06 25.76 14.59
N LYS A 298 -0.25 26.35 13.43
CA LYS A 298 -1.59 26.90 13.14
C LYS A 298 -2.71 25.86 13.23
N LYS A 299 -2.41 24.56 13.06
CA LYS A 299 -3.37 23.46 13.17
C LYS A 299 -3.49 22.92 14.60
N LEU A 300 -2.62 23.32 15.52
CA LEU A 300 -2.64 22.86 16.90
C LEU A 300 -3.75 23.56 17.70
N PRO A 301 -4.22 22.95 18.80
CA PRO A 301 -5.08 23.61 19.76
C PRO A 301 -4.46 24.91 20.26
N ARG A 302 -5.29 25.93 20.50
CA ARG A 302 -4.80 27.18 21.09
C ARG A 302 -4.36 26.94 22.55
N ASN A 303 -3.38 27.73 23.01
CA ASN A 303 -2.91 27.77 24.40
C ASN A 303 -2.17 26.51 24.86
N LEU A 304 -1.46 25.82 23.98
CA LEU A 304 -0.52 24.81 24.42
C LEU A 304 0.62 25.49 25.21
N ALA A 305 0.91 25.00 26.40
CA ALA A 305 2.07 25.45 27.15
C ALA A 305 3.35 25.08 26.38
N PRO A 306 4.44 25.84 26.51
CA PRO A 306 5.70 25.47 25.88
C PRO A 306 6.17 24.12 26.44
N VAL A 307 6.85 23.34 25.60
CA VAL A 307 7.53 22.11 26.03
C VAL A 307 8.57 22.45 27.11
N ASN A 308 8.58 21.67 28.19
CA ASN A 308 9.60 21.80 29.22
C ASN A 308 10.85 21.04 28.78
N ILE A 309 11.79 21.75 28.15
CA ILE A 309 13.05 21.16 27.68
C ILE A 309 14.07 21.06 28.81
N GLU A 310 13.91 21.85 29.86
CA GLU A 310 14.83 21.94 31.01
C GLU A 310 14.32 21.15 32.21
N GLY A 311 13.81 19.94 31.95
CA GLY A 311 13.43 19.02 33.02
C GLY A 311 14.62 18.70 33.96
N SER A 312 14.31 18.16 35.14
CA SER A 312 15.32 17.77 36.13
C SER A 312 16.36 16.79 35.61
N ASP A 313 15.99 15.97 34.63
CA ASP A 313 16.75 14.76 34.26
C ASP A 313 17.47 14.86 32.91
N PHE A 314 17.09 15.79 32.05
CA PHE A 314 17.56 15.88 30.67
C PHE A 314 17.89 17.33 30.29
N TYR A 315 18.76 17.48 29.30
CA TYR A 315 18.99 18.73 28.59
C TYR A 315 19.05 18.46 27.09
N LEU A 316 18.68 19.44 26.28
CA LEU A 316 18.68 19.30 24.83
C LEU A 316 19.98 19.87 24.25
N GLN A 317 20.59 19.11 23.35
CA GLN A 317 21.77 19.49 22.61
C GLN A 317 21.45 19.44 21.12
N VAL A 318 21.75 20.52 20.42
CA VAL A 318 21.49 20.64 18.99
C VAL A 318 22.83 20.67 18.26
N HIS A 319 23.05 19.73 17.35
CA HIS A 319 24.25 19.60 16.54
C HIS A 319 23.90 19.84 15.06
N ILE A 320 24.62 20.77 14.43
CA ILE A 320 24.48 21.07 13.00
C ILE A 320 25.67 20.43 12.28
N GLY A 321 25.41 19.49 11.36
CA GLY A 321 26.48 18.84 10.59
C GLY A 321 27.30 17.80 11.37
N THR A 322 28.50 17.50 10.85
CA THR A 322 29.43 16.48 11.40
C THR A 322 30.62 17.07 12.15
N GLU A 323 30.85 18.37 12.04
CA GLU A 323 32.04 19.03 12.59
C GLU A 323 31.64 20.10 13.62
N ASP A 324 32.26 20.01 14.78
CA ASP A 324 32.12 20.82 15.99
C ASP A 324 30.76 20.86 16.71
N ILE A 325 30.82 20.36 17.95
CA ILE A 325 29.77 20.44 18.96
C ILE A 325 29.65 21.90 19.42
N SER A 326 28.97 22.72 18.63
CA SER A 326 28.41 23.94 19.19
C SER A 326 27.21 23.50 20.04
N ILE A 327 27.35 23.55 21.37
CA ILE A 327 26.21 23.40 22.28
C ILE A 327 25.33 24.62 22.06
N VAL A 328 24.43 24.53 21.08
CA VAL A 328 23.42 25.55 20.85
C VAL A 328 22.40 25.40 21.97
N ASP A 329 22.33 26.43 22.80
CA ASP A 329 21.31 26.58 23.84
C ASP A 329 19.92 26.25 23.29
N ALA A 330 19.19 25.37 23.98
CA ALA A 330 17.82 24.96 23.64
C ALA A 330 16.87 26.15 23.47
N HIS A 331 17.15 27.29 24.11
CA HIS A 331 16.41 28.54 23.93
C HIS A 331 16.54 29.14 22.53
N ARG A 332 17.53 28.73 21.73
CA ARG A 332 17.71 29.17 20.35
C ARG A 332 16.88 28.39 19.33
N LEU A 333 16.25 27.28 19.73
CA LEU A 333 15.25 26.64 18.89
C LEU A 333 14.07 27.59 18.66
N VAL A 334 13.64 27.69 17.41
CA VAL A 334 12.49 28.53 17.03
C VAL A 334 11.27 28.13 17.87
N PRO A 335 10.48 29.08 18.39
CA PRO A 335 9.34 28.77 19.26
C PRO A 335 8.38 27.71 18.69
N ASN A 336 8.07 27.79 17.40
CA ASN A 336 7.21 26.82 16.72
C ASN A 336 7.82 25.41 16.74
N PHE A 337 9.12 25.28 16.47
CA PHE A 337 9.83 24.01 16.56
C PHE A 337 9.70 23.41 17.97
N ARG A 338 9.92 24.22 19.01
CA ARG A 338 9.78 23.78 20.41
C ARG A 338 8.37 23.29 20.70
N GLU A 339 7.36 24.04 20.27
CA GLU A 339 5.96 23.61 20.42
C GLU A 339 5.75 22.23 19.80
N LEU A 340 6.20 22.01 18.57
CA LEU A 340 6.08 20.73 17.85
C LEU A 340 6.84 19.55 18.49
N LEU A 341 7.75 19.79 19.46
CA LEU A 341 8.44 18.73 20.19
C LEU A 341 7.61 18.15 21.36
N ARG A 342 6.43 18.68 21.70
CA ARG A 342 5.64 18.13 22.81
C ARG A 342 5.22 16.68 22.54
N ALA A 343 5.24 15.86 23.58
CA ALA A 343 4.84 14.45 23.53
C ALA A 343 3.36 14.22 23.24
N ASP A 344 2.53 15.26 23.33
CA ASP A 344 1.10 15.22 23.03
C ASP A 344 0.72 15.90 21.71
N ILE A 345 1.68 16.33 20.90
CA ILE A 345 1.44 16.78 19.53
C ILE A 345 1.75 15.64 18.59
N LEU A 346 0.70 14.93 18.19
CA LEU A 346 0.81 13.85 17.21
C LEU A 346 0.22 14.28 15.88
N LEU A 347 0.97 14.02 14.81
CA LEU A 347 0.57 14.27 13.44
C LEU A 347 0.24 12.93 12.77
N GLY A 348 -0.75 12.91 11.87
CA GLY A 348 -1.08 11.74 11.04
C GLY A 348 -2.57 11.50 10.89
N GLY A 349 -2.93 10.72 9.85
CA GLY A 349 -4.33 10.52 9.44
C GLY A 349 -5.03 9.29 10.04
N GLY A 350 -4.34 8.44 10.82
CA GLY A 350 -4.89 7.16 11.27
C GLY A 350 -4.60 6.83 12.74
N ALA A 351 -5.35 5.87 13.26
CA ALA A 351 -5.18 5.33 14.62
C ALA A 351 -3.81 4.67 14.86
N TYR A 352 -3.17 4.19 13.79
CA TYR A 352 -1.88 3.49 13.80
C TYR A 352 -0.80 4.18 12.96
N ASN A 353 -1.17 5.24 12.25
CA ASN A 353 -0.25 6.00 11.41
C ASN A 353 -0.20 7.42 11.95
N PHE A 354 0.43 7.54 13.12
CA PHE A 354 0.71 8.78 13.79
C PHE A 354 2.22 8.86 14.08
N GLY A 355 2.69 10.06 14.37
CA GLY A 355 3.99 10.23 14.97
C GLY A 355 4.34 11.69 15.17
N TYR A 356 5.62 11.92 15.42
CA TYR A 356 6.12 13.21 15.85
C TYR A 356 6.81 13.95 14.72
N PHE A 357 6.84 15.27 14.86
CA PHE A 357 7.71 16.12 14.07
C PHE A 357 9.17 15.94 14.56
N PRO A 358 10.16 15.83 13.67
CA PRO A 358 10.08 15.90 12.21
C PRO A 358 9.81 14.55 11.52
N HIS A 359 9.92 13.41 12.22
CA HIS A 359 9.94 12.07 11.63
C HIS A 359 8.77 11.75 10.68
N THR A 360 7.57 12.23 11.01
CA THR A 360 6.37 11.98 10.20
C THR A 360 6.16 12.98 9.07
N CYS A 361 7.00 14.02 9.01
CA CYS A 361 6.94 15.07 8.00
C CYS A 361 7.91 14.83 6.82
N ASP A 362 8.63 13.70 6.81
CA ASP A 362 9.44 13.27 5.66
C ASP A 362 8.61 12.94 4.42
N ASP A 363 7.30 12.77 4.58
CA ASP A 363 6.33 12.62 3.48
C ASP A 363 5.30 13.77 3.48
N TRP A 364 5.64 14.92 4.06
CA TRP A 364 4.70 16.02 4.17
C TRP A 364 4.21 16.47 2.81
N SER A 365 2.89 16.52 2.67
CA SER A 365 2.18 17.28 1.66
C SER A 365 1.16 18.18 2.36
N PRO A 366 0.84 19.35 1.80
CA PRO A 366 -0.17 20.25 2.37
C PRO A 366 -1.53 19.55 2.57
N THR A 367 -1.81 18.55 1.74
CA THR A 367 -3.09 17.84 1.64
C THR A 367 -3.14 16.52 2.43
N GLY A 368 -2.01 15.83 2.66
CA GLY A 368 -2.05 14.41 3.07
C GLY A 368 -1.52 14.06 4.46
N CYS A 369 -0.36 14.58 4.87
CA CYS A 369 0.42 13.91 5.94
C CYS A 369 0.56 14.68 7.26
N ALA A 370 -0.01 15.87 7.38
CA ALA A 370 0.09 16.67 8.60
C ALA A 370 -1.25 17.23 9.06
N GLN A 371 -2.18 16.33 9.34
CA GLN A 371 -3.32 16.66 10.17
C GLN A 371 -2.95 16.37 11.61
N TYR A 372 -3.28 17.31 12.50
CA TYR A 372 -3.17 17.10 13.93
C TYR A 372 -4.13 15.99 14.34
N ASN A 373 -3.61 14.95 14.98
CA ASN A 373 -4.40 13.78 15.36
C ASN A 373 -5.02 14.03 16.74
N ASP A 374 -6.18 14.67 16.76
CA ASP A 374 -6.91 15.04 18.00
C ASP A 374 -7.08 13.86 18.96
N LYS A 375 -7.40 12.68 18.41
CA LYS A 375 -7.71 11.47 19.19
C LYS A 375 -6.49 10.92 19.91
N VAL A 376 -5.39 10.70 19.18
CA VAL A 376 -4.17 10.16 19.80
C VAL A 376 -3.49 11.21 20.68
N SER A 377 -3.58 12.49 20.30
CA SER A 377 -3.11 13.60 21.13
C SER A 377 -3.88 13.72 22.46
N ALA A 378 -5.18 13.42 22.47
CA ALA A 378 -5.96 13.34 23.71
C ALA A 378 -5.53 12.16 24.60
N ILE A 379 -5.22 11.00 24.02
CA ILE A 379 -4.63 9.86 24.74
C ILE A 379 -3.30 10.31 25.37
N ALA A 380 -2.40 10.88 24.56
CA ALA A 380 -1.10 11.34 25.03
C ALA A 380 -1.21 12.33 26.20
N ARG A 381 -2.10 13.34 26.10
CA ARG A 381 -2.38 14.27 27.21
C ARG A 381 -2.81 13.56 28.50
N ALA A 382 -3.73 12.61 28.40
CA ALA A 382 -4.23 11.88 29.57
C ALA A 382 -3.12 11.04 30.23
N LEU A 383 -2.30 10.35 29.42
CA LEU A 383 -1.16 9.58 29.92
C LEU A 383 -0.09 10.48 30.55
N LEU A 384 0.29 11.58 29.89
CA LEU A 384 1.25 12.56 30.43
C LEU A 384 0.76 13.19 31.73
N SER A 385 -0.54 13.50 31.83
CA SER A 385 -1.13 14.01 33.07
C SER A 385 -1.06 12.98 34.20
N THR A 386 -1.28 11.69 33.90
CA THR A 386 -1.16 10.60 34.88
C THR A 386 0.27 10.45 35.38
N LEU A 387 1.26 10.69 34.50
CA LEU A 387 2.68 10.69 34.83
C LEU A 387 3.16 11.99 35.49
N GLN A 388 2.27 12.97 35.68
CA GLN A 388 2.60 14.31 36.18
C GLN A 388 3.63 15.05 35.31
N ARG A 389 3.62 14.79 34.00
CA ARG A 389 4.52 15.40 33.00
C ARG A 389 3.75 16.00 31.82
N PRO A 390 2.79 16.91 32.04
CA PRO A 390 1.88 17.40 30.98
C PRO A 390 2.56 18.17 29.84
N ASN A 391 3.83 18.58 30.02
CA ASN A 391 4.60 19.35 29.06
C ASN A 391 5.90 18.65 28.63
N ALA A 392 6.01 17.33 28.82
CA ALA A 392 7.18 16.57 28.39
C ALA A 392 7.37 16.63 26.87
N SER A 393 8.62 16.57 26.42
CA SER A 393 8.93 16.40 25.01
C SER A 393 8.77 14.94 24.59
N PHE A 394 8.46 14.66 23.32
CA PHE A 394 8.41 13.25 22.86
C PHE A 394 9.80 12.60 22.92
N LEU A 395 10.87 13.40 22.82
CA LEU A 395 12.26 12.95 23.00
C LEU A 395 12.49 12.42 24.41
N GLU A 396 11.98 13.14 25.41
CA GLU A 396 12.04 12.73 26.81
C GLU A 396 11.29 11.42 26.99
N MET A 397 10.07 11.33 26.45
CA MET A 397 9.28 10.11 26.56
C MET A 397 9.93 8.92 25.85
N ARG A 398 10.61 9.15 24.72
CA ARG A 398 11.39 8.11 24.03
C ARG A 398 12.66 7.71 24.79
N ALA A 399 13.32 8.65 25.46
CA ALA A 399 14.54 8.40 26.24
C ALA A 399 14.28 7.48 27.45
N LEU A 400 13.03 7.42 27.89
CA LEU A 400 12.56 6.48 28.90
C LEU A 400 12.40 5.05 28.38
N GLY A 401 12.51 4.81 27.07
CA GLY A 401 12.53 3.48 26.45
C GLY A 401 11.26 2.66 26.72
N ASN A 402 11.43 1.35 26.87
CA ASN A 402 10.35 0.40 27.15
C ASN A 402 10.02 0.36 28.65
N SER A 403 9.64 1.50 29.22
CA SER A 403 9.35 1.63 30.67
C SER A 403 7.87 1.90 30.97
N PHE A 404 7.02 1.95 29.94
CA PHE A 404 5.60 2.25 30.09
C PHE A 404 4.79 0.97 30.19
N LEU A 405 4.01 0.85 31.27
CA LEU A 405 3.08 -0.23 31.48
C LEU A 405 1.64 0.31 31.48
N CYS A 406 0.74 -0.32 30.71
CA CYS A 406 -0.68 0.01 30.79
C CYS A 406 -1.22 -0.43 32.16
N GLY A 407 -1.68 0.52 32.99
CA GLY A 407 -2.25 0.19 34.30
C GLY A 407 -3.70 -0.29 34.25
N ARG A 408 -4.32 -0.31 33.06
CA ARG A 408 -5.69 -0.78 32.82
C ARG A 408 -5.77 -2.23 32.35
N CYS A 409 -4.71 -2.75 31.76
CA CYS A 409 -4.69 -4.13 31.30
C CYS A 409 -4.61 -5.08 32.50
N THR A 410 -5.37 -6.17 32.42
CA THR A 410 -5.32 -7.27 33.40
C THR A 410 -4.27 -8.32 33.05
N GLY A 411 -3.68 -8.28 31.85
CA GLY A 411 -2.71 -9.27 31.37
C GLY A 411 -1.35 -9.24 32.09
N GLU A 412 -0.47 -10.15 31.70
CA GLU A 412 0.95 -10.05 32.05
C GLU A 412 1.52 -8.67 31.66
N PRO A 413 2.48 -8.14 32.45
CA PRO A 413 3.00 -6.81 32.21
C PRO A 413 3.72 -6.75 30.86
N VAL A 414 3.17 -5.97 29.94
CA VAL A 414 3.82 -5.65 28.66
C VAL A 414 4.44 -4.27 28.77
N TYR A 415 5.76 -4.23 28.86
CA TYR A 415 6.53 -2.98 28.85
C TYR A 415 6.61 -2.46 27.42
N ARG A 416 6.17 -1.22 27.25
CA ARG A 416 5.98 -0.57 25.95
C ARG A 416 6.88 0.65 25.86
N SER A 417 7.29 1.00 24.64
CA SER A 417 7.79 2.34 24.34
C SER A 417 6.66 3.38 24.46
N TRP A 418 7.01 4.67 24.40
CA TRP A 418 6.01 5.74 24.40
C TRP A 418 5.04 5.63 23.21
N GLU A 419 5.57 5.36 22.01
CA GLU A 419 4.77 5.15 20.81
C GLU A 419 3.85 3.92 20.94
N ASP A 420 4.39 2.82 21.49
CA ASP A 420 3.63 1.57 21.66
C ASP A 420 2.49 1.72 22.68
N ILE A 421 2.68 2.46 23.77
CA ILE A 421 1.60 2.67 24.75
C ILE A 421 0.48 3.56 24.18
N LEU A 422 0.82 4.55 23.35
CA LEU A 422 -0.19 5.34 22.62
C LEU A 422 -0.96 4.50 21.60
N ALA A 423 -0.22 3.68 20.83
CA ALA A 423 -0.82 2.77 19.86
C ALA A 423 -1.73 1.74 20.56
N HIS A 424 -1.32 1.23 21.73
CA HIS A 424 -2.12 0.35 22.57
C HIS A 424 -3.47 0.99 22.95
N TYR A 425 -3.48 2.21 23.51
CA TYR A 425 -4.73 2.87 23.89
C TYR A 425 -5.62 3.21 22.69
N SER A 426 -5.02 3.61 21.57
CA SER A 426 -5.71 3.86 20.31
C SER A 426 -6.37 2.59 19.76
N PHE A 427 -5.61 1.48 19.75
CA PHE A 427 -6.09 0.14 19.38
C PHE A 427 -7.26 -0.30 20.25
N GLU A 428 -7.10 -0.25 21.57
CA GLU A 428 -8.11 -0.68 22.54
C GLU A 428 -9.42 0.13 22.41
N GLY A 429 -9.31 1.44 22.16
CA GLY A 429 -10.47 2.29 21.91
C GLY A 429 -11.25 1.89 20.64
N GLU A 430 -10.56 1.60 19.54
CA GLU A 430 -11.20 1.12 18.31
C GLU A 430 -11.69 -0.33 18.42
N TYR A 431 -10.95 -1.17 19.13
CA TYR A 431 -11.28 -2.56 19.42
C TYR A 431 -12.58 -2.65 20.24
N HIS A 432 -12.72 -1.81 21.27
CA HIS A 432 -13.96 -1.68 22.05
C HIS A 432 -15.14 -1.21 21.18
N LYS A 433 -14.96 -0.15 20.36
CA LYS A 433 -16.02 0.32 19.45
C LYS A 433 -16.48 -0.77 18.49
N LYS A 434 -15.54 -1.56 17.97
CA LYS A 434 -15.85 -2.72 17.11
C LYS A 434 -16.67 -3.76 17.88
N ALA A 435 -16.26 -4.10 19.10
CA ALA A 435 -17.01 -5.02 19.97
C ALA A 435 -18.44 -4.54 20.23
N CYS A 436 -18.64 -3.25 20.54
CA CYS A 436 -19.98 -2.69 20.74
C CYS A 436 -20.85 -2.78 19.48
N ARG A 437 -20.30 -2.52 18.29
CA ARG A 437 -21.04 -2.66 17.02
C ARG A 437 -21.43 -4.11 16.75
N LEU A 438 -20.51 -5.06 16.98
CA LEU A 438 -20.77 -6.48 16.81
C LEU A 438 -21.82 -6.97 17.81
N LYS A 439 -21.73 -6.56 19.09
CA LYS A 439 -22.76 -6.83 20.08
C LYS A 439 -24.13 -6.33 19.62
N ALA A 440 -24.25 -5.06 19.20
CA ALA A 440 -25.50 -4.49 18.73
C ALA A 440 -26.06 -5.19 17.47
N HIS A 441 -25.18 -5.73 16.63
CA HIS A 441 -25.57 -6.53 15.48
C HIS A 441 -26.14 -7.90 15.92
N TYR A 442 -25.41 -8.63 16.76
CA TYR A 442 -25.78 -9.98 17.18
C TYR A 442 -26.92 -10.02 18.20
N SER A 443 -27.13 -8.95 18.97
CA SER A 443 -28.20 -8.87 19.97
C SER A 443 -29.61 -8.88 19.38
N LYS A 444 -29.74 -8.68 18.06
CA LYS A 444 -30.98 -8.88 17.29
C LYS A 444 -31.38 -10.35 17.18
N TYR A 445 -30.42 -11.26 17.30
CA TYR A 445 -30.62 -12.69 17.07
C TYR A 445 -30.55 -13.52 18.36
N SER A 446 -30.06 -12.94 19.47
CA SER A 446 -29.93 -13.64 20.74
C SER A 446 -30.27 -12.74 21.92
N THR A 447 -31.24 -13.17 22.73
CA THR A 447 -31.64 -12.49 23.97
C THR A 447 -30.55 -12.54 25.03
N SER A 448 -29.72 -13.59 25.06
CA SER A 448 -28.61 -13.69 26.02
C SER A 448 -27.54 -12.64 25.78
N LEU A 449 -27.34 -12.20 24.53
CA LEU A 449 -26.38 -11.13 24.20
C LEU A 449 -26.86 -9.74 24.62
N ASN A 450 -28.16 -9.54 24.83
CA ASN A 450 -28.68 -8.28 25.38
C ASN A 450 -28.24 -8.07 26.83
N ALA A 451 -28.08 -9.15 27.61
CA ALA A 451 -27.65 -9.09 29.01
C ALA A 451 -26.13 -8.90 29.18
N MET A 452 -25.33 -9.19 28.15
CA MET A 452 -23.87 -9.07 28.21
C MET A 452 -23.43 -7.61 28.33
N SER A 453 -22.65 -7.23 29.34
CA SER A 453 -22.02 -5.91 29.40
C SER A 453 -20.69 -5.87 28.65
N LEU A 454 -20.34 -4.70 28.09
CA LEU A 454 -19.03 -4.41 27.53
C LEU A 454 -18.58 -3.05 28.08
N VAL A 455 -17.61 -3.07 28.98
CA VAL A 455 -17.10 -1.87 29.66
C VAL A 455 -15.77 -1.43 29.03
N PRO A 456 -15.61 -0.14 28.70
CA PRO A 456 -14.34 0.38 28.19
C PRO A 456 -13.32 0.53 29.32
N ILE A 457 -12.53 -0.51 29.58
CA ILE A 457 -11.51 -0.49 30.65
C ILE A 457 -10.38 0.53 30.37
N HIS A 458 -10.20 0.94 29.12
CA HIS A 458 -9.23 1.96 28.68
C HIS A 458 -9.83 3.37 28.54
N ASP A 459 -10.94 3.66 29.23
CA ASP A 459 -11.55 5.00 29.24
C ASP A 459 -10.62 6.04 29.89
N LEU A 460 -10.25 7.05 29.11
CA LEU A 460 -9.36 8.13 29.54
C LEU A 460 -9.98 9.05 30.60
N SER A 461 -11.32 9.10 30.68
CA SER A 461 -12.04 9.99 31.60
C SER A 461 -12.21 9.40 33.00
N LYS A 462 -12.08 8.08 33.14
CA LYS A 462 -12.28 7.40 34.41
C LYS A 462 -11.04 7.53 35.28
N VAL A 463 -11.10 8.31 36.35
CA VAL A 463 -10.03 8.33 37.36
C VAL A 463 -10.17 7.09 38.24
N ASP A 464 -9.12 6.27 38.28
CA ASP A 464 -9.04 5.08 39.12
C ASP A 464 -7.65 5.05 39.72
N ILE A 465 -7.58 5.20 41.04
CA ILE A 465 -6.33 5.34 41.78
C ILE A 465 -5.59 3.99 41.80
N GLU A 466 -6.33 2.88 41.85
CA GLU A 466 -5.73 1.54 41.89
C GLU A 466 -5.24 1.12 40.50
N LYS A 467 -5.94 1.57 39.45
CA LYS A 467 -5.61 1.29 38.05
C LYS A 467 -5.36 2.59 37.29
N PRO A 468 -4.21 3.26 37.50
CA PRO A 468 -3.86 4.43 36.71
C PRO A 468 -3.79 4.07 35.22
N LEU A 469 -3.90 5.08 34.33
CA LEU A 469 -3.82 4.83 32.89
C LEU A 469 -2.46 4.22 32.49
N VAL A 470 -1.38 4.79 33.03
CA VAL A 470 -0.03 4.34 32.75
C VAL A 470 0.77 4.30 34.04
N ARG A 471 1.61 3.27 34.18
CA ARG A 471 2.61 3.15 35.23
C ARG A 471 3.99 3.25 34.59
N PHE A 472 4.90 3.90 35.30
CA PHE A 472 6.30 3.96 34.94
C PHE A 472 7.05 2.91 35.75
N VAL A 473 7.77 2.00 35.08
CA VAL A 473 8.46 0.88 35.74
C VAL A 473 9.94 0.92 35.37
N ALA A 474 10.81 0.96 36.37
CA ALA A 474 12.25 0.94 36.12
C ALA A 474 12.68 -0.41 35.55
N LYS A 475 13.75 -0.40 34.73
CA LYS A 475 14.23 -1.61 34.01
C LYS A 475 14.51 -2.78 34.95
N ARG A 476 15.07 -2.52 36.13
CA ARG A 476 15.35 -3.53 37.17
C ARG A 476 14.11 -4.16 37.79
N ASP A 477 12.99 -3.44 37.77
CA ASP A 477 11.70 -3.88 38.32
C ASP A 477 10.84 -4.54 37.24
N GLN A 478 11.38 -4.70 36.02
CA GLN A 478 10.69 -5.39 34.95
C GLN A 478 10.67 -6.89 35.22
N ILE A 479 9.47 -7.43 35.31
CA ILE A 479 9.23 -8.85 35.50
C ILE A 479 9.38 -9.53 34.14
N GLN A 480 10.23 -10.55 34.07
CA GLN A 480 10.36 -11.34 32.85
C GLN A 480 9.10 -12.15 32.60
N ARG A 481 8.66 -12.15 31.34
CA ARG A 481 7.50 -12.91 30.91
C ARG A 481 7.78 -14.41 31.03
N THR A 482 6.98 -15.09 31.83
CA THR A 482 6.96 -16.55 31.88
C THR A 482 5.96 -17.06 30.85
N GLU A 483 6.30 -18.10 30.09
CA GLU A 483 5.33 -18.73 29.17
C GLU A 483 4.20 -19.37 29.99
N THR A 484 2.99 -18.83 29.86
CA THR A 484 1.80 -19.34 30.53
C THR A 484 0.80 -19.91 29.52
N SER A 485 -0.13 -20.73 30.02
CA SER A 485 -1.22 -21.25 29.18
C SER A 485 -2.13 -20.11 28.73
N THR A 486 -2.61 -20.17 27.49
CA THR A 486 -3.48 -19.14 26.93
C THR A 486 -4.95 -19.49 27.19
N SER A 487 -5.77 -18.47 27.40
CA SER A 487 -7.21 -18.58 27.61
C SER A 487 -7.96 -17.62 26.73
N SER A 488 -9.19 -17.98 26.34
CA SER A 488 -10.04 -17.14 25.51
C SER A 488 -11.38 -16.87 26.19
N CYS A 489 -11.87 -15.64 26.08
CA CYS A 489 -13.18 -15.25 26.59
C CYS A 489 -14.29 -15.76 25.66
N LEU A 490 -15.21 -16.58 26.17
CA LEU A 490 -16.31 -17.14 25.38
C LEU A 490 -17.39 -16.08 25.10
N LEU A 491 -17.52 -15.08 25.99
CA LEU A 491 -18.44 -13.96 25.81
C LEU A 491 -18.01 -13.07 24.65
N CYS A 492 -16.74 -12.63 24.62
CA CYS A 492 -16.19 -11.95 23.45
C CYS A 492 -16.34 -12.82 22.18
N PHE A 493 -16.02 -14.12 22.26
CA PHE A 493 -16.11 -15.01 21.10
C PHE A 493 -17.54 -15.11 20.54
N SER A 494 -18.57 -15.03 21.39
CA SER A 494 -19.98 -15.12 20.97
C SER A 494 -20.45 -13.96 20.08
N ILE A 495 -19.70 -12.86 20.02
CA ILE A 495 -19.94 -11.72 19.14
C ILE A 495 -18.88 -11.62 18.02
N ASP A 496 -18.21 -12.73 17.68
CA ASP A 496 -17.07 -12.78 16.75
C ASP A 496 -15.91 -11.85 17.13
N HIS A 497 -15.71 -11.67 18.44
CA HIS A 497 -14.63 -10.86 18.98
C HIS A 497 -13.63 -11.75 19.71
N ILE A 498 -12.44 -11.90 19.14
CA ILE A 498 -11.45 -12.84 19.69
C ILE A 498 -10.60 -12.11 20.73
N TYR A 499 -10.87 -12.35 22.01
CA TYR A 499 -10.00 -11.95 23.12
C TYR A 499 -9.26 -13.16 23.67
N ILE A 500 -7.93 -13.09 23.70
CA ILE A 500 -7.03 -14.12 24.20
C ILE A 500 -6.04 -13.48 25.16
N THR A 501 -5.86 -14.05 26.34
CA THR A 501 -4.90 -13.62 27.35
C THR A 501 -4.37 -14.85 28.12
N ASP A 502 -3.54 -14.64 29.12
CA ASP A 502 -2.99 -15.71 29.95
C ASP A 502 -4.07 -16.27 30.88
N ALA A 503 -3.97 -17.56 31.23
CA ALA A 503 -5.02 -18.24 32.00
C ALA A 503 -5.26 -17.66 33.38
N SER A 504 -4.24 -17.08 34.02
CA SER A 504 -4.37 -16.40 35.30
C SER A 504 -5.16 -15.08 35.20
N GLN A 505 -5.31 -14.51 34.00
CA GLN A 505 -5.83 -13.16 33.79
C GLN A 505 -7.21 -13.12 33.13
N ILE A 506 -7.69 -14.24 32.60
CA ILE A 506 -8.96 -14.30 31.89
C ILE A 506 -10.16 -14.03 32.81
N GLU A 507 -10.09 -14.43 34.08
CA GLU A 507 -11.14 -14.13 35.05
C GLU A 507 -11.24 -12.64 35.37
N ALA A 508 -10.09 -11.95 35.50
CA ALA A 508 -10.06 -10.51 35.69
C ALA A 508 -10.66 -9.78 34.49
N HIS A 509 -10.33 -10.21 33.27
CA HIS A 509 -10.97 -9.69 32.06
C HIS A 509 -12.49 -9.86 32.09
N VAL A 510 -12.99 -11.06 32.44
CA VAL A 510 -14.44 -11.33 32.51
C VAL A 510 -15.12 -10.45 33.56
N ARG A 511 -14.50 -10.29 34.74
CA ARG A 511 -15.01 -9.39 35.79
C ARG A 511 -15.08 -7.94 35.32
N GLU A 512 -14.04 -7.45 34.67
CA GLU A 512 -13.89 -6.02 34.40
C GLU A 512 -14.57 -5.56 33.11
N VAL A 513 -14.52 -6.37 32.06
CA VAL A 513 -15.10 -6.04 30.75
C VAL A 513 -16.57 -6.44 30.71
N HIS A 514 -16.94 -7.57 31.30
CA HIS A 514 -18.30 -8.11 31.25
C HIS A 514 -19.12 -7.93 32.53
N LEU A 515 -18.52 -7.37 33.60
CA LEU A 515 -19.18 -7.14 34.90
C LEU A 515 -19.74 -8.41 35.54
N ILE A 516 -19.08 -9.56 35.34
CA ILE A 516 -19.47 -10.84 35.94
C ILE A 516 -18.58 -11.12 37.14
N GLU A 517 -19.13 -10.99 38.34
CA GLU A 517 -18.42 -11.11 39.61
C GLU A 517 -17.71 -12.47 39.81
N LEU A 518 -18.38 -13.56 39.39
CA LEU A 518 -17.89 -14.93 39.51
C LEU A 518 -17.79 -15.59 38.11
N PRO A 519 -16.65 -15.44 37.41
CA PRO A 519 -16.39 -16.11 36.13
C PRO A 519 -16.44 -17.64 36.29
N VAL A 520 -17.01 -18.35 35.30
CA VAL A 520 -17.19 -19.82 35.32
C VAL A 520 -16.46 -20.42 34.13
N LEU A 521 -15.55 -21.36 34.39
CA LEU A 521 -14.81 -22.09 33.36
C LEU A 521 -15.76 -22.95 32.51
N GLY A 522 -15.64 -22.86 31.18
CA GLY A 522 -16.50 -23.54 30.22
C GLY A 522 -17.74 -22.73 29.81
N GLU A 523 -18.19 -21.79 30.65
CA GLU A 523 -19.32 -20.90 30.35
C GLU A 523 -18.85 -19.51 29.92
N HIS A 524 -18.04 -18.85 30.75
CA HIS A 524 -17.57 -17.48 30.49
C HIS A 524 -16.23 -17.45 29.76
N TYR A 525 -15.39 -18.45 29.98
CA TYR A 525 -14.07 -18.54 29.36
C TYR A 525 -13.60 -19.99 29.21
N ARG A 526 -12.55 -20.21 28.42
CA ARG A 526 -11.88 -21.52 28.29
C ARG A 526 -10.37 -21.37 28.34
N ILE A 527 -9.70 -22.36 28.92
CA ILE A 527 -8.24 -22.47 28.98
C ILE A 527 -7.79 -23.43 27.88
N LYS A 528 -6.85 -23.00 27.03
CA LYS A 528 -6.16 -23.89 26.11
C LYS A 528 -4.93 -24.45 26.82
N PRO A 529 -4.84 -25.78 27.02
CA PRO A 529 -3.63 -26.36 27.59
C PRO A 529 -2.43 -26.01 26.70
N LEU A 530 -1.30 -25.68 27.32
CA LEU A 530 -0.03 -25.58 26.61
C LEU A 530 0.12 -26.85 25.80
N GLN A 531 0.22 -26.74 24.48
CA GLN A 531 0.65 -27.87 23.67
C GLN A 531 2.08 -28.14 24.11
N THR A 532 2.25 -29.07 25.05
CA THR A 532 3.57 -29.59 25.41
C THR A 532 4.19 -29.96 24.08
N ALA A 533 5.24 -29.24 23.68
CA ALA A 533 5.94 -29.51 22.44
C ALA A 533 6.29 -30.99 22.49
N LYS A 534 5.54 -31.83 21.76
CA LYS A 534 5.86 -33.24 21.65
C LYS A 534 7.25 -33.24 21.04
N CYS A 535 8.27 -33.51 21.85
CA CYS A 535 9.63 -33.73 21.40
C CYS A 535 9.54 -34.83 20.34
N LYS A 536 9.53 -34.46 19.06
CA LYS A 536 9.51 -35.38 17.91
C LYS A 536 10.85 -36.12 17.73
N ASN A 537 11.70 -36.16 18.77
CA ASN A 537 13.06 -36.71 18.71
C ASN A 537 13.27 -38.00 19.55
N GLN A 538 12.23 -38.76 19.87
CA GLN A 538 12.38 -40.05 20.58
C GLN A 538 12.01 -41.31 19.78
N GLU A 539 11.96 -41.27 18.45
CA GLU A 539 11.81 -42.47 17.61
C GLU A 539 13.03 -42.78 16.70
N LYS A 540 14.23 -42.35 17.11
CA LYS A 540 15.49 -42.87 16.56
C LYS A 540 16.54 -43.03 17.66
N CYS A 541 16.39 -44.08 18.47
CA CYS A 541 17.48 -44.73 19.20
C CYS A 541 17.22 -46.24 19.20
#